data_AF-A0A7J7KRN0-F1
#
_entry.id   AF-A0A7J7KRN0-F1
#
_cell.length_a   1.000
_cell.length_b   1.000
_cell.length_c   1.000
_cell.angle_alpha   90.00
_cell.angle_beta   90.00
_cell.angle_gamma   90.00
#
_symmetry.space_group_name_H-M   'P 1'
#
loop_
_entity.id
_entity.type
_entity.pdbx_description
1 polymer ?
#
loop_
_entity_poly.entity_id
_entity_poly.type
_entity_poly.pdbx_seq_one_letter_code
_entity_poly.pdbx_strand_id
1 'polypeptide(L)'
;MKLKEKLSAKIVFTAIIDKSKQISKNVVTSKKNCNQILELFEIIQEHKTSEEISVACIRALHKIFCHYLEAGEMQYTLPESSDTDDANVSKFRQWLKDRYSESRQILLEYLLHEFVAVKELSLCTLMKYVETEGKKQLVGKSTSTASFPVSLFEKIIESLVQSAENQEELIERFQEYLDYDDVRHYYMKYLLSFIKQLKTDGIDSEDLTANHHLTNTLMALSILKLPPNGVKLSNMLIPVDNAISGITSVKAQRELYTRLWLEFFNTKLTSAIYKKILIALPDKIIPHLSDPLVVSDWLLSCYDKGGAVSLMALNGLFILMTQHSLEYPDFYTKLYSIMSTEIFSVKYMARFFHLLDMFLQSLLLPTYITAAFIKKLARMALTAPPSAALLVIEFIINLLIRHNTCRFLIHRDTCCDEQTDPFLPLQADLSKCRAAESSLWEIKTLQKHWHHRVATEAKRIEQVLPKVESSLDVLLEGNYDALMKSETRKVKKAKSRHADVALNHSTPSKLFKWECKDLEDLWICQD
;
A
#
# COMPACT_ATOMS: atom_id res chain seq x y z
N MET A 1 -26.23 -35.19 24.27
CA MET A 1 -25.39 -34.60 25.34
C MET A 1 -24.76 -33.27 24.92
N LYS A 2 -23.92 -33.23 23.88
CA LYS A 2 -23.25 -31.98 23.40
C LYS A 2 -24.17 -30.78 23.10
N LEU A 3 -25.42 -31.01 22.66
CA LEU A 3 -26.42 -29.95 22.44
C LEU A 3 -27.01 -29.39 23.74
N LYS A 4 -27.20 -30.22 24.77
CA LYS A 4 -27.69 -29.78 26.08
C LYS A 4 -26.63 -28.98 26.83
N GLU A 5 -25.36 -29.39 26.75
CA GLU A 5 -24.22 -28.66 27.33
C GLU A 5 -23.99 -27.31 26.64
N LYS A 6 -24.12 -27.23 25.31
CA LYS A 6 -24.08 -25.95 24.59
C LYS A 6 -25.25 -25.04 24.97
N LEU A 7 -26.46 -25.57 25.16
CA LEU A 7 -27.61 -24.77 25.61
C LEU A 7 -27.46 -24.30 27.06
N SER A 8 -26.98 -25.15 27.98
CA SER A 8 -26.78 -24.77 29.38
C SER A 8 -25.69 -23.71 29.53
N ALA A 9 -24.59 -23.84 28.78
CA ALA A 9 -23.55 -22.82 28.73
C ALA A 9 -24.12 -21.49 28.20
N LYS A 10 -24.88 -21.52 27.09
CA LYS A 10 -25.49 -20.32 26.49
C LYS A 10 -26.44 -19.59 27.45
N ILE A 11 -27.22 -20.33 28.26
CA ILE A 11 -28.11 -19.77 29.29
C ILE A 11 -27.29 -19.06 30.39
N VAL A 12 -26.20 -19.67 30.84
CA VAL A 12 -25.29 -19.08 31.83
C VAL A 12 -24.62 -17.82 31.27
N PHE A 13 -24.15 -17.86 30.02
CA PHE A 13 -23.58 -16.70 29.31
C PHE A 13 -24.59 -15.55 29.21
N THR A 14 -25.84 -15.82 28.83
CA THR A 14 -26.90 -14.80 28.79
C THR A 14 -27.20 -14.20 30.16
N ALA A 15 -27.21 -15.00 31.23
CA ALA A 15 -27.43 -14.50 32.58
C ALA A 15 -26.30 -13.57 33.06
N ILE A 16 -25.05 -13.88 32.72
CA ILE A 16 -23.88 -13.04 33.03
C ILE A 16 -23.93 -11.73 32.23
N ILE A 17 -24.31 -11.80 30.95
CA ILE A 17 -24.51 -10.62 30.09
C ILE A 17 -25.59 -9.70 30.68
N ASP A 18 -26.71 -10.25 31.12
CA ASP A 18 -27.78 -9.45 31.71
C ASP A 18 -27.40 -8.89 33.07
N LYS A 19 -26.61 -9.62 33.88
CA LYS A 19 -26.01 -9.12 35.12
C LYS A 19 -25.09 -7.93 34.86
N SER A 20 -24.21 -7.97 33.85
CA SER A 20 -23.32 -6.85 33.50
C SER A 20 -24.10 -5.59 33.07
N LYS A 21 -25.19 -5.76 32.30
CA LYS A 21 -26.09 -4.66 31.93
C LYS A 21 -26.82 -4.09 33.14
N GLN A 22 -27.25 -4.94 34.07
CA GLN A 22 -27.96 -4.51 35.27
C GLN A 22 -27.03 -3.74 36.22
N ILE A 23 -25.79 -4.19 36.39
CA ILE A 23 -24.73 -3.45 37.11
C ILE A 23 -24.55 -2.05 36.50
N SER A 24 -24.42 -1.94 35.17
CA SER A 24 -24.28 -0.63 34.51
C SER A 24 -25.46 0.31 34.78
N LYS A 25 -26.69 -0.22 34.85
CA LYS A 25 -27.89 0.59 35.13
C LYS A 25 -27.92 1.02 36.60
N ASN A 26 -27.58 0.11 37.51
CA ASN A 26 -27.62 0.35 38.95
C ASN A 26 -26.54 1.33 39.43
N VAL A 27 -25.37 1.30 38.80
CA VAL A 27 -24.26 2.23 39.09
C VAL A 27 -24.56 3.63 38.58
N VAL A 28 -25.24 3.77 37.44
CA VAL A 28 -25.66 5.08 36.91
C VAL A 28 -26.81 5.68 37.72
N THR A 29 -27.72 4.86 38.28
CA THR A 29 -28.86 5.37 39.06
C THR A 29 -28.53 5.73 40.51
N SER A 30 -27.48 5.14 41.10
CA SER A 30 -27.15 5.40 42.51
C SER A 30 -25.64 5.29 42.80
N LYS A 31 -25.07 6.35 43.37
CA LYS A 31 -23.67 6.39 43.84
C LYS A 31 -23.35 5.34 44.91
N LYS A 32 -24.36 4.81 45.61
CA LYS A 32 -24.19 3.77 46.64
C LYS A 32 -23.81 2.41 46.05
N ASN A 33 -24.06 2.19 44.76
CA ASN A 33 -23.80 0.92 44.07
C ASN A 33 -22.42 0.87 43.40
N CYS A 34 -21.55 1.87 43.59
CA CYS A 34 -20.24 1.94 42.93
C CYS A 34 -19.36 0.70 43.19
N ASN A 35 -19.53 0.00 44.30
CA ASN A 35 -18.81 -1.25 44.58
C ASN A 35 -19.08 -2.35 43.54
N GLN A 36 -20.21 -2.29 42.82
CA GLN A 36 -20.52 -3.22 41.73
C GLN A 36 -19.58 -3.07 40.52
N ILE A 37 -18.78 -2.00 40.45
CA ILE A 37 -17.70 -1.87 39.47
C ILE A 37 -16.62 -2.94 39.71
N LEU A 38 -16.35 -3.30 40.97
CA LEU A 38 -15.40 -4.37 41.30
C LEU A 38 -15.91 -5.74 40.85
N GLU A 39 -17.20 -6.03 41.08
CA GLU A 39 -17.85 -7.24 40.56
C GLU A 39 -17.76 -7.31 39.03
N LEU A 40 -17.85 -6.15 38.35
CA LEU A 40 -17.72 -6.09 36.90
C LEU A 40 -16.29 -6.36 36.43
N PHE A 41 -15.27 -5.91 37.17
CA PHE A 41 -13.87 -6.25 36.90
C PHE A 41 -13.57 -7.73 37.15
N GLU A 42 -14.15 -8.34 38.17
CA GLU A 42 -14.06 -9.79 38.39
C GLU A 42 -14.63 -10.58 37.21
N ILE A 43 -15.84 -10.22 36.74
CA ILE A 43 -16.46 -10.86 35.56
C ILE A 43 -15.58 -10.72 34.31
N ILE A 44 -14.94 -9.57 34.12
CA ILE A 44 -14.00 -9.32 33.01
C ILE A 44 -12.78 -10.24 33.10
N GLN A 45 -12.22 -10.41 34.31
CA GLN A 45 -11.04 -11.26 34.51
C GLN A 45 -11.36 -12.75 34.34
N GLU A 46 -12.51 -13.21 34.83
CA GLU A 46 -12.94 -14.62 34.73
C GLU A 46 -13.32 -15.04 33.31
N HIS A 47 -13.85 -14.12 32.49
CA HIS A 47 -14.41 -14.44 31.18
C HIS A 47 -13.71 -13.73 30.00
N LYS A 48 -12.40 -13.45 30.11
CA LYS A 48 -11.62 -12.79 29.04
C LYS A 48 -11.82 -13.46 27.67
N THR A 49 -11.90 -14.79 27.60
CA THR A 49 -11.96 -15.57 26.35
C THR A 49 -13.33 -15.58 25.66
N SER A 50 -14.39 -15.00 26.23
CA SER A 50 -15.74 -15.03 25.63
C SER A 50 -16.06 -13.72 24.90
N GLU A 51 -16.38 -13.80 23.61
CA GLU A 51 -16.76 -12.63 22.80
C GLU A 51 -17.99 -11.90 23.37
N GLU A 52 -19.09 -12.61 23.61
CA GLU A 52 -20.38 -12.01 23.98
C GLU A 52 -20.34 -11.34 25.37
N ILE A 53 -19.64 -11.95 26.35
CA ILE A 53 -19.46 -11.36 27.67
C ILE A 53 -18.55 -10.13 27.57
N SER A 54 -17.38 -10.24 26.92
CA SER A 54 -16.44 -9.13 26.81
C SER A 54 -17.09 -7.90 26.16
N VAL A 55 -17.87 -8.10 25.09
CA VAL A 55 -18.66 -7.03 24.46
C VAL A 55 -19.68 -6.40 25.43
N ALA A 56 -20.40 -7.20 26.22
CA ALA A 56 -21.36 -6.70 27.20
C ALA A 56 -20.67 -5.89 28.32
N CYS A 57 -19.53 -6.38 28.81
CA CYS A 57 -18.70 -5.72 29.81
C CYS A 57 -18.13 -4.39 29.29
N ILE A 58 -17.65 -4.34 28.05
CA ILE A 58 -17.16 -3.09 27.44
C ILE A 58 -18.30 -2.05 27.36
N ARG A 59 -19.50 -2.46 26.93
CA ARG A 59 -20.67 -1.55 26.89
C ARG A 59 -21.05 -1.06 28.29
N ALA A 60 -20.95 -1.91 29.30
CA ALA A 60 -21.21 -1.54 30.68
C ALA A 60 -20.16 -0.54 31.20
N LEU A 61 -18.86 -0.78 30.98
CA LEU A 61 -17.77 0.13 31.32
C LEU A 61 -17.95 1.48 30.63
N HIS A 62 -18.20 1.47 29.33
CA HIS A 62 -18.47 2.65 28.53
C HIS A 62 -19.57 3.50 29.16
N LYS A 63 -20.72 2.88 29.50
CA LYS A 63 -21.86 3.59 30.08
C LYS A 63 -21.54 4.17 31.47
N ILE A 64 -20.86 3.42 32.32
CA ILE A 64 -20.52 3.83 33.69
C ILE A 64 -19.55 5.02 33.65
N PHE A 65 -18.42 4.87 32.97
CA PHE A 65 -17.36 5.88 33.02
C PHE A 65 -17.67 7.10 32.15
N CYS A 66 -18.35 6.96 31.01
CA CYS A 66 -18.82 8.14 30.28
C CYS A 66 -19.78 8.97 31.13
N HIS A 67 -20.68 8.34 31.89
CA HIS A 67 -21.58 9.05 32.81
C HIS A 67 -20.81 9.81 33.90
N TYR A 68 -19.84 9.17 34.56
CA TYR A 68 -19.04 9.83 35.61
C TYR A 68 -18.10 10.92 35.08
N LEU A 69 -17.55 10.74 33.87
CA LEU A 69 -16.73 11.76 33.20
C LEU A 69 -17.59 12.97 32.78
N GLU A 70 -18.76 12.73 32.19
CA GLU A 70 -19.73 13.78 31.83
C GLU A 70 -20.30 14.48 33.06
N ALA A 71 -20.45 13.80 34.19
CA ALA A 71 -20.86 14.42 35.45
C ALA A 71 -19.76 15.31 36.07
N GLY A 72 -18.50 15.17 35.64
CA GLY A 72 -17.36 15.92 36.18
C GLY A 72 -16.92 15.44 37.58
N GLU A 73 -17.39 14.28 38.03
CA GLU A 73 -17.11 13.75 39.37
C GLU A 73 -15.63 13.36 39.55
N MET A 74 -14.86 13.25 38.46
CA MET A 74 -13.44 12.91 38.47
C MET A 74 -12.50 14.12 38.34
N GLN A 75 -13.00 15.36 38.41
CA GLN A 75 -12.15 16.56 38.40
C GLN A 75 -11.40 16.73 39.73
N TYR A 76 -10.10 17.03 39.66
CA TYR A 76 -9.30 17.39 40.83
C TYR A 76 -9.64 18.82 41.23
N THR A 77 -10.40 19.00 42.31
CA THR A 77 -10.49 20.27 43.03
C THR A 77 -9.48 20.21 44.17
N LEU A 78 -8.54 21.16 44.23
CA LEU A 78 -7.75 21.37 45.45
C LEU A 78 -8.75 21.63 46.59
N PRO A 79 -8.59 21.02 47.78
CA PRO A 79 -9.47 21.31 48.90
C PRO A 79 -9.22 22.75 49.37
N GLU A 80 -10.18 23.64 49.17
CA GLU A 80 -10.12 25.02 49.69
C GLU A 80 -10.51 25.11 51.17
N SER A 81 -10.97 24.02 51.78
CA SER A 81 -11.37 23.96 53.19
C SER A 81 -11.02 22.63 53.86
N SER A 82 -10.58 22.72 55.11
CA SER A 82 -10.29 21.60 56.00
C SER A 82 -11.56 21.05 56.66
N ASP A 83 -12.56 20.66 55.87
CA ASP A 83 -13.75 19.97 56.36
C ASP A 83 -13.61 18.44 56.17
N THR A 84 -14.07 17.66 57.16
CA THR A 84 -13.96 16.18 57.14
C THR A 84 -14.75 15.54 56.00
N ASP A 85 -15.79 16.21 55.49
CA ASP A 85 -16.59 15.74 54.36
C ASP A 85 -15.87 15.92 53.03
N ASP A 86 -15.08 16.99 52.85
CA ASP A 86 -14.25 17.22 51.66
C ASP A 86 -13.15 16.16 51.52
N ALA A 87 -12.64 15.65 52.64
CA ALA A 87 -11.66 14.56 52.66
C ALA A 87 -12.24 13.22 52.18
N ASN A 88 -13.50 12.92 52.54
CA ASN A 88 -14.18 11.69 52.10
C ASN A 88 -14.56 11.75 50.62
N VAL A 89 -15.02 12.91 50.14
CA VAL A 89 -15.30 13.15 48.72
C VAL A 89 -14.00 13.03 47.90
N SER A 90 -12.90 13.60 48.37
CA SER A 90 -11.59 13.50 47.71
C SER A 90 -11.09 12.06 47.60
N LYS A 91 -11.21 11.27 48.68
CA LYS A 91 -10.90 9.82 48.68
C LYS A 91 -11.76 9.04 47.69
N PHE A 92 -13.06 9.34 47.62
CA PHE A 92 -13.96 8.70 46.66
C PHE A 92 -13.59 9.04 45.20
N ARG A 93 -13.25 10.31 44.91
CA ARG A 93 -12.78 10.72 43.58
C ARG A 93 -11.46 10.04 43.20
N GLN A 94 -10.54 9.88 44.15
CA GLN A 94 -9.29 9.17 43.93
C GLN A 94 -9.52 7.69 43.67
N TRP A 95 -10.40 7.04 44.45
CA TRP A 95 -10.81 5.66 44.19
C TRP A 95 -11.47 5.50 42.81
N LEU A 96 -12.34 6.42 42.39
CA LEU A 96 -12.93 6.40 41.05
C LEU A 96 -11.87 6.56 39.94
N LYS A 97 -10.85 7.40 40.15
CA LYS A 97 -9.72 7.56 39.21
C LYS A 97 -8.91 6.27 39.10
N ASP A 98 -8.67 5.57 40.20
CA ASP A 98 -7.96 4.28 40.20
C ASP A 98 -8.74 3.23 39.42
N ARG A 99 -10.05 3.09 39.70
CA ARG A 99 -10.94 2.18 38.94
C ARG A 99 -11.02 2.56 37.46
N TYR A 100 -11.00 3.85 37.16
CA TYR A 100 -10.97 4.31 35.78
C TYR A 100 -9.62 3.99 35.10
N SER A 101 -8.47 4.12 35.78
CA SER A 101 -7.18 3.66 35.23
C SER A 101 -7.14 2.16 34.99
N GLU A 102 -7.76 1.37 35.87
CA GLU A 102 -7.91 -0.08 35.70
C GLU A 102 -8.78 -0.41 34.48
N SER A 103 -9.89 0.30 34.30
CA SER A 103 -10.73 0.16 33.10
C SER A 103 -9.99 0.49 31.80
N ARG A 104 -9.11 1.51 31.83
CA ARG A 104 -8.29 1.89 30.69
C ARG A 104 -7.28 0.80 30.35
N GLN A 105 -6.63 0.21 31.35
CA GLN A 105 -5.69 -0.89 31.15
C GLN A 105 -6.39 -2.11 30.56
N ILE A 106 -7.56 -2.49 31.09
CA ILE A 106 -8.37 -3.61 30.57
C ILE A 106 -8.75 -3.37 29.10
N LEU A 107 -9.21 -2.16 28.75
CA LEU A 107 -9.58 -1.84 27.37
C LEU A 107 -8.37 -1.83 26.43
N LEU A 108 -7.19 -1.41 26.90
CA LEU A 108 -5.94 -1.50 26.12
C LEU A 108 -5.53 -2.96 25.92
N GLU A 109 -5.67 -3.83 26.92
CA GLU A 109 -5.45 -5.28 26.76
C GLU A 109 -6.42 -5.88 25.72
N TYR A 110 -7.68 -5.43 25.71
CA TYR A 110 -8.69 -5.91 24.76
C TYR A 110 -8.48 -5.46 23.30
N LEU A 111 -7.61 -4.47 23.05
CA LEU A 111 -7.18 -4.16 21.68
C LEU A 111 -6.33 -5.29 21.07
N LEU A 112 -5.71 -6.13 21.91
CA LEU A 112 -4.93 -7.31 21.52
C LEU A 112 -5.74 -8.61 21.62
N HIS A 113 -7.06 -8.55 21.80
CA HIS A 113 -7.91 -9.74 21.98
C HIS A 113 -8.01 -10.59 20.70
N GLU A 114 -8.41 -11.86 20.74
CA GLU A 114 -8.52 -12.68 19.50
C GLU A 114 -9.65 -12.20 18.57
N PHE A 115 -10.79 -11.77 19.14
CA PHE A 115 -11.99 -11.38 18.39
C PHE A 115 -12.00 -9.91 17.95
N VAL A 116 -12.23 -9.68 16.65
CA VAL A 116 -12.31 -8.35 16.01
C VAL A 116 -13.42 -7.47 16.64
N ALA A 117 -14.59 -8.03 16.93
CA ALA A 117 -15.69 -7.26 17.54
C ALA A 117 -15.34 -6.66 18.92
N VAL A 118 -14.53 -7.38 19.70
CA VAL A 118 -14.03 -6.91 21.01
C VAL A 118 -13.00 -5.79 20.81
N LYS A 119 -12.09 -5.95 19.83
CA LYS A 119 -11.08 -4.94 19.46
C LYS A 119 -11.73 -3.63 19.03
N GLU A 120 -12.67 -3.68 18.09
CA GLU A 120 -13.34 -2.50 17.55
C GLU A 120 -14.14 -1.74 18.62
N LEU A 121 -14.91 -2.46 19.45
CA LEU A 121 -15.71 -1.83 20.49
C LEU A 121 -14.83 -1.21 21.58
N SER A 122 -13.71 -1.86 21.91
CA SER A 122 -12.72 -1.32 22.85
C SER A 122 -12.10 -0.03 22.32
N LEU A 123 -11.73 0.01 21.04
CA LEU A 123 -11.23 1.23 20.37
C LEU A 123 -12.26 2.35 20.41
N CYS A 124 -13.52 2.09 20.05
CA CYS A 124 -14.58 3.09 20.07
C CYS A 124 -14.82 3.63 21.49
N THR A 125 -14.76 2.75 22.49
CA THR A 125 -14.91 3.13 23.91
C THR A 125 -13.75 4.00 24.39
N LEU A 126 -12.51 3.61 24.05
CA LEU A 126 -11.31 4.38 24.38
C LEU A 126 -11.30 5.75 23.70
N MET A 127 -11.73 5.85 22.44
CA MET A 127 -11.88 7.14 21.77
C MET A 127 -12.97 8.01 22.40
N LYS A 128 -14.06 7.42 22.90
CA LYS A 128 -15.04 8.18 23.69
C LYS A 128 -14.45 8.66 25.02
N TYR A 129 -13.57 7.88 25.64
CA TYR A 129 -12.83 8.33 26.82
C TYR A 129 -11.92 9.52 26.50
N VAL A 130 -11.19 9.49 25.38
CA VAL A 130 -10.41 10.65 24.88
C VAL A 130 -11.31 11.89 24.73
N GLU A 131 -12.46 11.74 24.07
CA GLU A 131 -13.39 12.85 23.84
C GLU A 131 -13.96 13.42 25.15
N THR A 132 -14.36 12.56 26.09
CA THR A 132 -14.97 12.97 27.36
C THR A 132 -13.95 13.55 28.34
N GLU A 133 -12.74 12.97 28.43
CA GLU A 133 -11.61 13.55 29.18
C GLU A 133 -11.19 14.92 28.62
N GLY A 134 -11.18 15.06 27.30
CA GLY A 134 -10.81 16.31 26.64
C GLY A 134 -11.79 17.45 26.90
N LYS A 135 -13.09 17.15 26.93
CA LYS A 135 -14.16 18.12 27.25
C LYS A 135 -14.18 18.51 28.73
N LYS A 136 -13.82 17.59 29.64
CA LYS A 136 -13.80 17.83 31.09
C LYS A 136 -12.49 17.32 31.69
N GLN A 137 -11.51 18.21 31.82
CA GLN A 137 -10.17 17.86 32.32
C GLN A 137 -10.21 17.19 33.71
N LEU A 138 -9.42 16.13 33.89
CA LEU A 138 -9.24 15.42 35.16
C LEU A 138 -8.30 16.13 36.15
N VAL A 139 -7.53 17.12 35.68
CA VAL A 139 -6.50 17.84 36.44
C VAL A 139 -6.89 19.30 36.57
N GLY A 140 -7.25 19.72 37.78
CA GLY A 140 -7.51 21.11 38.11
C GLY A 140 -6.23 21.93 38.13
N LYS A 141 -5.94 22.62 37.03
CA LYS A 141 -5.25 23.90 37.06
C LYS A 141 -6.13 24.91 36.34
N SER A 142 -6.77 25.79 37.12
CA SER A 142 -7.34 27.13 36.90
C SER A 142 -7.56 27.75 35.50
N THR A 143 -7.47 26.99 34.41
CA THR A 143 -7.70 27.45 33.04
C THR A 143 -8.88 26.66 32.49
N SER A 144 -10.00 27.36 32.37
CA SER A 144 -11.24 26.91 31.74
C SER A 144 -11.05 26.69 30.24
N THR A 145 -10.13 25.82 29.84
CA THR A 145 -9.85 25.53 28.42
C THR A 145 -9.69 24.03 28.26
N ALA A 146 -10.49 23.43 27.39
CA ALA A 146 -10.39 22.02 27.01
C ALA A 146 -8.96 21.68 26.55
N SER A 147 -8.43 20.50 26.93
CA SER A 147 -7.09 20.05 26.52
C SER A 147 -7.12 18.59 26.14
N PHE A 148 -6.42 18.24 25.05
CA PHE A 148 -6.37 16.89 24.53
C PHE A 148 -5.63 15.94 25.48
N PRO A 149 -6.17 14.76 25.83
CA PRO A 149 -5.54 13.79 26.73
C PRO A 149 -4.44 12.99 26.00
N VAL A 150 -3.27 13.60 25.87
CA VAL A 150 -2.13 13.05 25.10
C VAL A 150 -1.70 11.68 25.64
N SER A 151 -1.55 11.50 26.95
CA SER A 151 -1.01 10.25 27.52
C SER A 151 -1.89 9.01 27.29
N LEU A 152 -3.21 9.18 27.28
CA LEU A 152 -4.14 8.09 26.98
C LEU A 152 -4.12 7.79 25.48
N PHE A 153 -4.15 8.84 24.65
CA PHE A 153 -4.12 8.70 23.21
C PHE A 153 -2.84 8.03 22.71
N GLU A 154 -1.67 8.42 23.25
CA GLU A 154 -0.38 7.81 22.91
C GLU A 154 -0.39 6.30 23.17
N LYS A 155 -0.94 5.85 24.32
CA LYS A 155 -1.07 4.42 24.63
C LYS A 155 -2.00 3.65 23.68
N ILE A 156 -3.07 4.29 23.19
CA ILE A 156 -3.94 3.67 22.18
C ILE A 156 -3.13 3.46 20.90
N ILE A 157 -2.43 4.49 20.42
CA ILE A 157 -1.65 4.36 19.19
C ILE A 157 -0.45 3.41 19.37
N GLU A 158 0.14 3.39 20.56
CA GLU A 158 1.18 2.42 20.94
C GLU A 158 0.68 0.98 20.76
N SER A 159 -0.48 0.67 21.34
CA SER A 159 -1.09 -0.67 21.20
C SER A 159 -1.46 -1.02 19.75
N LEU A 160 -1.73 -0.01 18.91
CA LEU A 160 -2.06 -0.20 17.50
C LEU A 160 -0.84 -0.51 16.62
N VAL A 161 0.33 0.01 17.00
CA VAL A 161 1.53 -0.03 16.14
C VAL A 161 2.57 -1.02 16.66
N GLN A 162 2.70 -1.17 17.98
CA GLN A 162 3.61 -2.14 18.64
C GLN A 162 2.99 -3.54 18.80
N SER A 163 1.85 -3.82 18.18
CA SER A 163 1.26 -5.16 18.25
C SER A 163 2.11 -6.17 17.48
N ALA A 164 2.37 -7.32 18.11
CA ALA A 164 3.08 -8.43 17.47
C ALA A 164 2.27 -9.09 16.32
N GLU A 165 1.00 -8.74 16.16
CA GLU A 165 0.09 -9.18 15.10
C GLU A 165 -0.18 -8.07 14.08
N ASN A 166 -0.62 -8.46 12.87
CA ASN A 166 -1.12 -7.52 11.87
C ASN A 166 -2.47 -6.94 12.34
N GLN A 167 -2.56 -5.62 12.48
CA GLN A 167 -3.75 -4.92 12.94
C GLN A 167 -4.42 -4.06 11.86
N GLU A 168 -4.17 -4.35 10.59
CA GLU A 168 -4.68 -3.62 9.43
C GLU A 168 -6.17 -3.24 9.53
N GLU A 169 -7.06 -4.18 9.91
CA GLU A 169 -8.51 -3.95 10.07
C GLU A 169 -8.84 -2.90 11.15
N LEU A 170 -8.12 -2.93 12.27
CA LEU A 170 -8.33 -2.02 13.40
C LEU A 170 -7.85 -0.60 13.05
N ILE A 171 -6.73 -0.51 12.34
CA ILE A 171 -6.18 0.77 11.89
C ILE A 171 -7.10 1.37 10.81
N GLU A 172 -7.67 0.55 9.91
CA GLU A 172 -8.70 1.00 8.96
C GLU A 172 -9.94 1.55 9.68
N ARG A 173 -10.44 0.86 10.71
CA ARG A 173 -11.56 1.36 11.53
C ARG A 173 -11.21 2.69 12.22
N PHE A 174 -9.95 2.87 12.61
CA PHE A 174 -9.47 4.12 13.21
C PHE A 174 -9.47 5.31 12.23
N GLN A 175 -9.52 5.07 10.92
CA GLN A 175 -9.55 6.11 9.89
C GLN A 175 -10.64 7.15 10.12
N GLU A 176 -11.82 6.75 10.63
CA GLU A 176 -12.94 7.64 10.90
C GLU A 176 -12.58 8.76 11.90
N TYR A 177 -11.65 8.51 12.82
CA TYR A 177 -11.21 9.50 13.80
C TYR A 177 -10.15 10.46 13.26
N LEU A 178 -9.48 10.12 12.15
CA LEU A 178 -8.48 10.98 11.50
C LEU A 178 -9.09 12.13 10.67
N ASP A 179 -10.42 12.14 10.53
CA ASP A 179 -11.17 13.27 9.99
C ASP A 179 -11.13 14.49 10.94
N TYR A 180 -10.84 14.29 12.22
CA TYR A 180 -10.62 15.36 13.19
C TYR A 180 -9.17 15.87 13.16
N ASP A 181 -9.00 17.19 13.08
CA ASP A 181 -7.72 17.85 12.83
C ASP A 181 -6.77 17.78 14.04
N ASP A 182 -7.31 17.81 15.26
CA ASP A 182 -6.57 17.61 16.51
C ASP A 182 -6.05 16.18 16.64
N VAL A 183 -6.93 15.20 16.45
CA VAL A 183 -6.57 13.78 16.47
C VAL A 183 -5.48 13.51 15.45
N ARG A 184 -5.62 14.03 14.22
CA ARG A 184 -4.61 13.89 13.17
C ARG A 184 -3.24 14.48 13.56
N HIS A 185 -3.21 15.66 14.17
CA HIS A 185 -1.97 16.30 14.61
C HIS A 185 -1.25 15.49 15.70
N TYR A 186 -1.97 15.09 16.76
CA TYR A 186 -1.38 14.30 17.84
C TYR A 186 -0.97 12.90 17.38
N TYR A 187 -1.73 12.31 16.46
CA TYR A 187 -1.40 11.05 15.82
C TYR A 187 -0.07 11.13 15.04
N MET A 188 0.10 12.14 14.19
CA MET A 188 1.37 12.37 13.48
C MET A 188 2.54 12.60 14.44
N LYS A 189 2.33 13.36 15.53
CA LYS A 189 3.38 13.63 16.52
C LYS A 189 3.84 12.37 17.23
N TYR A 190 2.90 11.52 17.66
CA TYR A 190 3.21 10.24 18.30
C TYR A 190 3.93 9.29 17.34
N LEU A 191 3.44 9.16 16.11
CA LEU A 191 4.08 8.32 15.10
C LEU A 191 5.51 8.77 14.82
N LEU A 192 5.77 10.08 14.81
CA LEU A 192 7.13 10.60 14.64
C LEU A 192 8.05 10.20 15.80
N SER A 193 7.60 10.28 17.06
CA SER A 193 8.38 9.81 18.20
C SER A 193 8.61 8.30 18.14
N PHE A 194 7.59 7.54 17.75
CA PHE A 194 7.67 6.09 17.64
C PHE A 194 8.65 5.63 16.54
N ILE A 195 8.59 6.24 15.35
CA ILE A 195 9.52 5.94 14.26
C ILE A 195 10.97 6.26 14.67
N LYS A 196 11.18 7.32 15.45
CA LYS A 196 12.51 7.65 15.99
C LYS A 196 12.99 6.59 16.99
N GLN A 197 12.11 6.07 17.83
CA GLN A 197 12.44 4.95 18.75
C GLN A 197 12.79 3.69 17.95
N LEU A 198 11.98 3.32 16.95
CA LEU A 198 12.28 2.19 16.07
C LEU A 198 13.66 2.30 15.38
N LYS A 199 14.09 3.52 15.07
CA LYS A 199 15.42 3.78 14.50
C LYS A 199 16.54 3.62 15.53
N THR A 200 16.35 4.08 16.76
CA THR A 200 17.36 3.95 17.83
C THR A 200 17.53 2.52 18.31
N ASP A 201 16.44 1.75 18.32
CA ASP A 201 16.43 0.37 18.82
C ASP A 201 17.12 -0.61 17.87
N GLY A 202 17.54 -0.14 16.69
CA GLY A 202 18.40 -0.92 15.79
C GLY A 202 17.73 -2.19 15.31
N ILE A 203 16.55 -2.07 14.73
CA ILE A 203 15.75 -3.22 14.29
C ILE A 203 16.49 -4.04 13.24
N ASP A 204 16.70 -5.33 13.54
CA ASP A 204 17.06 -6.34 12.56
C ASP A 204 15.81 -6.72 11.77
N SER A 205 15.80 -6.40 10.48
CA SER A 205 14.66 -6.58 9.58
C SER A 205 14.24 -8.04 9.35
N GLU A 206 14.94 -9.00 9.96
CA GLU A 206 14.66 -10.44 9.90
C GLU A 206 13.71 -10.90 11.01
N ASP A 207 13.53 -10.10 12.06
CA ASP A 207 12.57 -10.42 13.13
C ASP A 207 11.13 -10.24 12.66
N LEU A 208 10.31 -11.29 12.83
CA LEU A 208 8.92 -11.31 12.39
C LEU A 208 8.07 -10.21 13.08
N THR A 209 8.30 -9.99 14.37
CA THR A 209 7.62 -8.96 15.17
C THR A 209 7.95 -7.55 14.69
N ALA A 210 9.24 -7.30 14.41
CA ALA A 210 9.68 -6.04 13.82
C ALA A 210 9.03 -5.78 12.46
N ASN A 211 8.89 -6.81 11.61
CA ASN A 211 8.22 -6.68 10.32
C ASN A 211 6.72 -6.38 10.46
N HIS A 212 6.05 -6.95 11.48
CA HIS A 212 4.67 -6.57 11.80
C HIS A 212 4.56 -5.13 12.29
N HIS A 213 5.45 -4.66 13.16
CA HIS A 213 5.48 -3.26 13.59
C HIS A 213 5.68 -2.30 12.40
N LEU A 214 6.59 -2.63 11.48
CA LEU A 214 6.82 -1.83 10.26
C LEU A 214 5.61 -1.85 9.33
N THR A 215 4.90 -2.98 9.23
CA THR A 215 3.69 -3.12 8.41
C THR A 215 2.53 -2.31 9.01
N ASN A 216 2.30 -2.41 10.31
CA ASN A 216 1.29 -1.63 11.02
C ASN A 216 1.61 -0.12 10.95
N THR A 217 2.88 0.26 11.10
CA THR A 217 3.33 1.65 10.92
C THR A 217 3.03 2.13 9.51
N LEU A 218 3.38 1.35 8.47
CA LEU A 218 3.07 1.73 7.08
C LEU A 218 1.56 1.90 6.88
N MET A 219 0.75 1.01 7.44
CA MET A 219 -0.71 1.11 7.32
C MET A 219 -1.22 2.39 7.98
N ALA A 220 -0.77 2.67 9.21
CA ALA A 220 -1.02 3.91 9.93
C ALA A 220 -0.66 5.16 9.10
N LEU A 221 0.48 5.14 8.39
CA LEU A 221 0.87 6.24 7.51
C LEU A 221 -0.01 6.36 6.25
N SER A 222 -0.41 5.22 5.68
CA SER A 222 -1.17 5.17 4.43
C SER A 222 -2.63 5.64 4.58
N ILE A 223 -3.18 5.54 5.79
CA ILE A 223 -4.56 5.94 6.09
C ILE A 223 -4.67 7.48 6.24
N LEU A 224 -3.55 8.16 6.51
CA LEU A 224 -3.52 9.62 6.67
C LEU A 224 -3.95 10.33 5.38
N LYS A 225 -5.12 10.95 5.44
CA LYS A 225 -5.61 11.87 4.41
C LYS A 225 -5.36 13.29 4.88
N LEU A 226 -4.50 14.01 4.17
CA LEU A 226 -4.29 15.43 4.43
C LEU A 226 -5.31 16.26 3.65
N PRO A 227 -5.92 17.29 4.28
CA PRO A 227 -6.86 18.15 3.58
C PRO A 227 -6.15 18.94 2.46
N PRO A 228 -6.86 19.26 1.37
CA PRO A 228 -6.33 20.03 0.26
C PRO A 228 -5.99 21.48 0.69
N ASN A 229 -5.09 22.12 -0.06
CA ASN A 229 -4.64 23.48 0.23
C ASN A 229 -5.81 24.47 0.25
N GLY A 230 -5.85 25.31 1.29
CA GLY A 230 -6.83 26.40 1.42
C GLY A 230 -8.06 26.09 2.29
N VAL A 231 -8.22 24.85 2.78
CA VAL A 231 -9.27 24.52 3.75
C VAL A 231 -8.83 24.98 5.14
N LYS A 232 -9.69 25.73 5.84
CA LYS A 232 -9.47 26.04 7.26
C LYS A 232 -9.71 24.77 8.08
N LEU A 233 -8.72 24.39 8.88
CA LEU A 233 -8.82 23.29 9.83
C LEU A 233 -9.72 23.73 10.98
N SER A 234 -10.95 23.23 11.01
CA SER A 234 -11.97 23.59 12.01
C SER A 234 -12.71 22.40 12.58
N ASN A 235 -12.48 21.18 12.07
CA ASN A 235 -13.16 19.99 12.55
C ASN A 235 -12.34 19.39 13.69
N MET A 236 -12.58 19.85 14.91
CA MET A 236 -11.85 19.44 16.11
C MET A 236 -12.72 18.51 16.94
N LEU A 237 -12.17 17.37 17.39
CA LEU A 237 -12.87 16.49 18.32
C LEU A 237 -13.08 17.19 19.67
N ILE A 238 -12.09 17.96 20.10
CA ILE A 238 -12.12 18.77 21.31
C ILE A 238 -11.94 20.25 20.92
N PRO A 239 -12.97 21.10 21.07
CA PRO A 239 -12.85 22.52 20.78
C PRO A 239 -11.96 23.16 21.85
N VAL A 240 -10.71 23.44 21.49
CA VAL A 240 -9.78 24.19 22.35
C VAL A 240 -9.88 25.68 21.96
N ASP A 241 -10.33 26.52 22.89
CA ASP A 241 -10.49 27.98 22.67
C ASP A 241 -9.17 28.68 22.27
N ASN A 242 -8.04 28.12 22.71
CA ASN A 242 -6.69 28.52 22.29
C ASN A 242 -6.04 27.40 21.46
N ALA A 243 -6.61 27.10 20.29
CA ALA A 243 -6.05 26.12 19.39
C ALA A 243 -4.57 26.45 19.10
N ILE A 244 -3.67 25.56 19.52
CA ILE A 244 -2.23 25.67 19.30
C ILE A 244 -2.03 25.92 17.80
N SER A 245 -1.27 26.96 17.42
CA SER A 245 -1.09 27.39 16.02
C SER A 245 -0.58 26.28 15.08
N GLY A 246 0.06 25.23 15.63
CA GLY A 246 0.48 24.05 14.90
C GLY A 246 -0.64 23.06 14.52
N ILE A 247 -1.79 23.09 15.20
CA ILE A 247 -2.95 22.22 14.91
C ILE A 247 -3.81 22.82 13.80
N THR A 248 -3.96 24.15 13.77
CA THR A 248 -4.82 24.88 12.82
C THR A 248 -4.11 25.28 11.52
N SER A 249 -2.78 25.10 11.45
CA SER A 249 -1.98 25.40 10.25
C SER A 249 -1.81 24.18 9.36
N VAL A 250 -2.39 24.22 8.15
CA VAL A 250 -2.19 23.20 7.10
C VAL A 250 -0.72 23.05 6.74
N LYS A 251 0.04 24.16 6.72
CA LYS A 251 1.48 24.14 6.44
C LYS A 251 2.25 23.35 7.50
N ALA A 252 1.95 23.59 8.79
CA ALA A 252 2.60 22.85 9.88
C ALA A 252 2.28 21.35 9.83
N GLN A 253 1.02 20.98 9.53
CA GLN A 253 0.64 19.57 9.36
C GLN A 253 1.37 18.90 8.18
N ARG A 254 1.54 19.59 7.05
CA ARG A 254 2.31 19.06 5.91
C ARG A 254 3.79 18.94 6.21
N GLU A 255 4.37 19.87 6.95
CA GLU A 255 5.79 19.80 7.36
C GLU A 255 6.01 18.60 8.29
N LEU A 256 5.08 18.36 9.22
CA LEU A 256 5.10 17.18 10.09
C LEU A 256 4.93 15.88 9.29
N TYR A 257 4.00 15.84 8.35
CA TYR A 257 3.81 14.69 7.45
C TYR A 257 5.06 14.39 6.62
N THR A 258 5.69 15.42 6.08
CA THR A 258 6.95 15.30 5.31
C THR A 258 8.06 14.72 6.18
N ARG A 259 8.27 15.28 7.39
CA ARG A 259 9.27 14.77 8.34
C ARG A 259 9.01 13.31 8.74
N LEU A 260 7.74 12.96 8.94
CA LEU A 260 7.33 11.62 9.34
C LEU A 260 7.63 10.59 8.25
N TRP A 261 7.37 10.90 6.98
CA TRP A 261 7.75 10.03 5.87
C TRP A 261 9.25 9.93 5.70
N LEU A 262 9.99 11.03 5.83
CA LEU A 262 11.45 11.03 5.74
C LEU A 262 12.12 10.18 6.83
N GLU A 263 11.64 10.27 8.08
CA GLU A 263 12.16 9.43 9.14
C GLU A 263 11.81 7.96 8.90
N PHE A 264 10.61 7.66 8.37
CA PHE A 264 10.23 6.31 8.02
C PHE A 264 11.09 5.73 6.87
N PHE A 265 11.36 6.53 5.84
CA PHE A 265 12.25 6.17 4.73
C PHE A 265 13.68 5.87 5.16
N ASN A 266 14.14 6.51 6.24
CA ASN A 266 15.45 6.29 6.84
C ASN A 266 15.53 5.03 7.73
N THR A 267 14.43 4.29 7.92
CA THR A 267 14.44 3.01 8.66
C THR A 267 14.83 1.84 7.75
N LYS A 268 15.31 0.74 8.33
CA LYS A 268 15.63 -0.49 7.59
C LYS A 268 14.34 -1.23 7.19
N LEU A 269 13.77 -0.85 6.03
CA LEU A 269 12.53 -1.44 5.51
C LEU A 269 12.76 -2.80 4.81
N THR A 270 11.77 -3.70 4.87
CA THR A 270 11.79 -4.96 4.11
C THR A 270 11.43 -4.75 2.62
N SER A 271 11.84 -5.67 1.75
CA SER A 271 11.58 -5.57 0.29
C SER A 271 10.08 -5.47 -0.06
N ALA A 272 9.21 -6.13 0.72
CA ALA A 272 7.76 -6.06 0.55
C ALA A 272 7.22 -4.64 0.83
N ILE A 273 7.73 -4.00 1.89
CA ILE A 273 7.35 -2.66 2.31
C ILE A 273 7.81 -1.62 1.27
N TYR A 274 9.06 -1.72 0.78
CA TYR A 274 9.54 -0.86 -0.31
C TYR A 274 8.58 -0.85 -1.52
N LYS A 275 8.14 -2.03 -1.96
CA LYS A 275 7.22 -2.15 -3.10
C LYS A 275 5.86 -1.50 -2.81
N LYS A 276 5.28 -1.72 -1.62
CA LYS A 276 4.01 -1.08 -1.21
C LYS A 276 4.12 0.45 -1.21
N ILE A 277 5.21 1.00 -0.65
CA ILE A 277 5.45 2.44 -0.63
C ILE A 277 5.60 2.98 -2.05
N LEU A 278 6.50 2.41 -2.86
CA LEU A 278 6.79 2.91 -4.20
C LEU A 278 5.59 2.85 -5.15
N ILE A 279 4.67 1.91 -4.94
CA ILE A 279 3.40 1.85 -5.67
C ILE A 279 2.50 3.05 -5.34
N ALA A 280 2.43 3.44 -4.07
CA ALA A 280 1.55 4.49 -3.56
C ALA A 280 2.18 5.90 -3.60
N LEU A 281 3.51 5.99 -3.66
CA LEU A 281 4.27 7.24 -3.56
C LEU A 281 3.85 8.30 -4.61
N PRO A 282 3.75 7.97 -5.91
CA PRO A 282 3.33 8.90 -6.97
C PRO A 282 2.00 9.60 -6.71
N ASP A 283 0.96 8.82 -6.38
CA ASP A 283 -0.42 9.31 -6.40
C ASP A 283 -0.91 9.75 -5.02
N LYS A 284 -0.40 9.12 -3.94
CA LYS A 284 -0.89 9.34 -2.57
C LYS A 284 0.07 10.12 -1.68
N ILE A 285 1.37 10.06 -1.90
CA ILE A 285 2.36 10.64 -0.97
C ILE A 285 2.88 11.99 -1.50
N ILE A 286 3.42 12.01 -2.73
CA ILE A 286 4.02 13.20 -3.36
C ILE A 286 3.10 14.43 -3.31
N PRO A 287 1.80 14.36 -3.64
CA PRO A 287 0.92 15.54 -3.66
C PRO A 287 0.72 16.21 -2.29
N HIS A 288 0.97 15.49 -1.21
CA HIS A 288 0.74 15.95 0.15
C HIS A 288 2.01 16.41 0.88
N LEU A 289 3.19 16.24 0.27
CA LEU A 289 4.46 16.73 0.83
C LEU A 289 4.52 18.26 0.78
N SER A 290 5.25 18.85 1.74
CA SER A 290 5.53 20.29 1.73
C SER A 290 6.55 20.64 0.64
N ASP A 291 7.60 19.82 0.56
CA ASP A 291 8.63 19.89 -0.46
C ASP A 291 8.87 18.48 -1.01
N PRO A 292 8.37 18.16 -2.21
CA PRO A 292 8.54 16.86 -2.83
C PRO A 292 9.99 16.50 -3.16
N LEU A 293 10.88 17.49 -3.31
CA LEU A 293 12.27 17.24 -3.67
C LEU A 293 13.04 16.47 -2.59
N VAL A 294 12.63 16.55 -1.32
CA VAL A 294 13.33 15.87 -0.21
C VAL A 294 13.28 14.34 -0.34
N VAL A 295 12.38 13.79 -1.16
CA VAL A 295 12.28 12.34 -1.41
C VAL A 295 13.22 11.87 -2.53
N SER A 296 13.88 12.78 -3.26
CA SER A 296 14.78 12.45 -4.37
C SER A 296 15.88 11.47 -3.96
N ASP A 297 16.56 11.73 -2.84
CA ASP A 297 17.73 10.96 -2.42
C ASP A 297 17.34 9.53 -2.04
N TRP A 298 16.18 9.38 -1.40
CA TRP A 298 15.63 8.06 -1.07
C TRP A 298 15.19 7.30 -2.33
N LEU A 299 14.57 7.98 -3.30
CA LEU A 299 14.19 7.38 -4.58
C LEU A 299 15.42 6.94 -5.39
N LEU A 300 16.50 7.74 -5.38
CA LEU A 300 17.79 7.39 -5.98
C LEU A 300 18.41 6.17 -5.29
N SER A 301 18.37 6.09 -3.96
CA SER A 301 18.82 4.89 -3.23
C SER A 301 17.96 3.65 -3.56
N CYS A 302 16.64 3.82 -3.71
CA CYS A 302 15.74 2.74 -4.13
C CYS A 302 16.01 2.30 -5.58
N TYR A 303 16.42 3.25 -6.41
CA TYR A 303 16.82 2.99 -7.77
C TYR A 303 18.11 2.14 -7.83
N ASP A 304 19.12 2.46 -7.04
CA ASP A 304 20.41 1.74 -7.06
C ASP A 304 20.32 0.28 -6.60
N LYS A 305 19.24 -0.10 -5.89
CA LYS A 305 18.99 -1.49 -5.45
C LYS A 305 18.70 -2.48 -6.58
N GLY A 306 18.34 -2.01 -7.78
CA GLY A 306 18.06 -2.85 -8.94
C GLY A 306 16.70 -3.56 -8.94
N GLY A 307 16.36 -4.13 -10.11
CA GLY A 307 15.20 -4.99 -10.31
C GLY A 307 13.85 -4.25 -10.29
N ALA A 308 12.82 -4.91 -9.74
CA ALA A 308 11.46 -4.37 -9.71
C ALA A 308 11.30 -3.11 -8.85
N VAL A 309 12.17 -2.91 -7.85
CA VAL A 309 12.16 -1.73 -6.96
C VAL A 309 12.60 -0.49 -7.74
N SER A 310 13.66 -0.59 -8.54
CA SER A 310 14.13 0.52 -9.39
C SER A 310 13.09 0.98 -10.39
N LEU A 311 12.33 0.03 -10.97
CA LEU A 311 11.25 0.35 -11.89
C LEU A 311 10.13 1.16 -11.23
N MET A 312 9.77 0.82 -10.00
CA MET A 312 8.75 1.58 -9.27
C MET A 312 9.28 2.95 -8.82
N ALA A 313 10.55 3.03 -8.45
CA ALA A 313 11.21 4.29 -8.08
C ALA A 313 11.30 5.28 -9.25
N LEU A 314 11.52 4.80 -10.47
CA LEU A 314 11.54 5.65 -11.67
C LEU A 314 10.26 6.45 -11.88
N ASN A 315 9.09 5.91 -11.53
CA ASN A 315 7.84 6.65 -11.63
C ASN A 315 7.84 7.88 -10.70
N GLY A 316 8.28 7.69 -9.45
CA GLY A 316 8.42 8.79 -8.50
C GLY A 316 9.42 9.84 -8.99
N LEU A 317 10.58 9.41 -9.51
CA LEU A 317 11.60 10.31 -10.06
C LEU A 317 11.07 11.10 -11.27
N PHE A 318 10.33 10.46 -12.18
CA PHE A 318 9.77 11.13 -13.35
C PHE A 318 8.75 12.21 -12.97
N ILE A 319 7.93 11.98 -11.94
CA ILE A 319 7.01 13.01 -11.41
C ILE A 319 7.81 14.17 -10.83
N LEU A 320 8.88 13.90 -10.07
CA LEU A 320 9.75 14.98 -9.56
C LEU A 320 10.43 15.76 -10.69
N MET A 321 10.86 15.09 -11.77
CA MET A 321 11.45 15.74 -12.94
C MET A 321 10.43 16.61 -13.68
N THR A 322 9.22 16.10 -13.91
CA THR A 322 8.20 16.77 -14.73
C THR A 322 7.43 17.86 -13.99
N GLN A 323 7.11 17.64 -12.71
CA GLN A 323 6.26 18.54 -11.92
C GLN A 323 7.05 19.44 -10.96
N HIS A 324 8.21 18.98 -10.49
CA HIS A 324 9.03 19.68 -9.48
C HIS A 324 10.40 20.12 -10.00
N SER A 325 10.63 20.06 -11.32
CA SER A 325 11.86 20.51 -11.99
C SER A 325 13.15 19.88 -11.43
N LEU A 326 13.09 18.60 -11.00
CA LEU A 326 14.28 17.85 -10.62
C LEU A 326 15.17 17.62 -11.86
N GLU A 327 16.43 18.05 -11.80
CA GLU A 327 17.40 17.77 -12.85
C GLU A 327 18.06 16.40 -12.61
N TYR A 328 17.77 15.43 -13.48
CA TYR A 328 18.43 14.12 -13.49
C TYR A 328 19.03 13.83 -14.87
N PRO A 329 20.30 14.22 -15.11
CA PRO A 329 20.93 14.15 -16.44
C PRO A 329 20.94 12.73 -17.04
N ASP A 330 21.14 11.71 -16.20
CA ASP A 330 21.30 10.32 -16.61
C ASP A 330 19.99 9.52 -16.65
N PHE A 331 18.82 10.17 -16.66
CA PHE A 331 17.53 9.47 -16.63
C PHE A 331 17.40 8.37 -17.70
N TYR A 332 17.69 8.71 -18.95
CA TYR A 332 17.50 7.79 -20.07
C TYR A 332 18.58 6.70 -20.14
N THR A 333 19.83 6.99 -19.77
CA THR A 333 20.90 5.98 -19.74
C THR A 333 20.59 4.93 -18.68
N LYS A 334 20.06 5.38 -17.54
CA LYS A 334 19.58 4.55 -16.44
C LYS A 334 18.33 3.76 -16.80
N LEU A 335 17.30 4.39 -17.38
CA LEU A 335 16.13 3.69 -17.92
C LEU A 335 16.51 2.61 -18.93
N TYR A 336 17.45 2.93 -19.83
CA TYR A 336 17.99 1.97 -20.79
C TYR A 336 18.67 0.80 -20.08
N SER A 337 19.45 1.04 -19.02
CA SER A 337 20.13 -0.03 -18.27
C SER A 337 19.17 -1.03 -17.61
N ILE A 338 18.00 -0.56 -17.13
CA ILE A 338 17.02 -1.43 -16.47
C ILE A 338 16.26 -2.31 -17.47
N MET A 339 16.13 -1.88 -18.72
CA MET A 339 15.49 -2.70 -19.74
C MET A 339 16.27 -4.01 -19.92
N SER A 340 15.69 -5.10 -19.43
CA SER A 340 16.23 -6.45 -19.54
C SER A 340 15.11 -7.42 -19.95
N THR A 341 15.50 -8.58 -20.48
CA THR A 341 14.56 -9.64 -20.86
C THR A 341 13.76 -10.19 -19.66
N GLU A 342 14.25 -9.99 -18.45
CA GLU A 342 13.58 -10.37 -17.20
C GLU A 342 12.27 -9.61 -16.98
N ILE A 343 12.11 -8.41 -17.55
CA ILE A 343 10.90 -7.59 -17.37
C ILE A 343 9.63 -8.34 -17.81
N PHE A 344 9.74 -9.22 -18.82
CA PHE A 344 8.60 -9.99 -19.32
C PHE A 344 8.10 -11.07 -18.36
N SER A 345 8.90 -11.49 -17.37
CA SER A 345 8.48 -12.45 -16.36
C SER A 345 7.92 -11.79 -15.08
N VAL A 346 8.10 -10.47 -14.93
CA VAL A 346 7.70 -9.75 -13.72
C VAL A 346 6.21 -9.41 -13.74
N LYS A 347 5.52 -9.61 -12.60
CA LYS A 347 4.10 -9.27 -12.41
C LYS A 347 3.73 -7.82 -12.76
N TYR A 348 4.70 -6.91 -12.71
CA TYR A 348 4.52 -5.48 -12.94
C TYR A 348 4.83 -5.04 -14.38
N MET A 349 4.92 -5.98 -15.34
CA MET A 349 5.20 -5.70 -16.76
C MET A 349 4.25 -4.64 -17.36
N ALA A 350 2.93 -4.76 -17.09
CA ALA A 350 1.94 -3.81 -17.59
C ALA A 350 2.21 -2.38 -17.12
N ARG A 351 2.49 -2.21 -15.82
CA ARG A 351 2.84 -0.91 -15.24
C ARG A 351 4.15 -0.39 -15.82
N PHE A 352 5.13 -1.26 -16.04
CA PHE A 352 6.40 -0.86 -16.65
C PHE A 352 6.21 -0.29 -18.06
N PHE A 353 5.50 -1.00 -18.94
CA PHE A 353 5.30 -0.51 -20.32
C PHE A 353 4.41 0.73 -20.37
N HIS A 354 3.44 0.87 -19.45
CA HIS A 354 2.69 2.10 -19.29
C HIS A 354 3.60 3.29 -18.92
N LEU A 355 4.50 3.11 -17.95
CA LEU A 355 5.48 4.13 -17.56
C LEU A 355 6.49 4.42 -18.67
N LEU A 356 6.97 3.39 -19.35
CA LEU A 356 7.89 3.53 -20.48
C LEU A 356 7.25 4.33 -21.62
N ASP A 357 5.96 4.12 -21.88
CA ASP A 357 5.20 4.91 -22.85
C ASP A 357 5.15 6.38 -22.46
N MET A 358 4.84 6.68 -21.18
CA MET A 358 4.85 8.05 -20.66
C MET A 358 6.23 8.71 -20.75
N PHE A 359 7.31 7.98 -20.42
CA PHE A 359 8.68 8.51 -20.45
C PHE A 359 9.15 8.81 -21.88
N LEU A 360 8.74 7.99 -22.85
CA LEU A 360 9.09 8.15 -24.27
C LEU A 360 8.02 8.91 -25.08
N GLN A 361 7.07 9.56 -24.40
CA GLN A 361 6.03 10.37 -25.07
C GLN A 361 6.59 11.72 -25.56
N SER A 362 7.68 12.21 -24.98
CA SER A 362 8.24 13.52 -25.33
C SER A 362 8.80 13.53 -26.76
N LEU A 363 8.29 14.42 -27.60
CA LEU A 363 8.78 14.61 -28.97
C LEU A 363 10.17 15.28 -29.02
N LEU A 364 10.64 15.85 -27.90
CA LEU A 364 11.94 16.54 -27.80
C LEU A 364 13.12 15.58 -27.60
N LEU A 365 12.87 14.27 -27.61
CA LEU A 365 13.92 13.27 -27.45
C LEU A 365 14.86 13.24 -28.66
N PRO A 366 16.19 13.31 -28.44
CA PRO A 366 17.16 13.10 -29.50
C PRO A 366 16.97 11.75 -30.19
N THR A 367 17.14 11.74 -31.52
CA THR A 367 16.91 10.55 -32.35
C THR A 367 17.79 9.36 -31.97
N TYR A 368 19.00 9.60 -31.45
CA TYR A 368 19.88 8.51 -31.00
C TYR A 368 19.31 7.78 -29.77
N ILE A 369 18.60 8.48 -28.88
CA ILE A 369 17.97 7.89 -27.69
C ILE A 369 16.84 6.98 -28.14
N THR A 370 15.87 7.51 -28.89
CA THR A 370 14.72 6.75 -29.37
C THR A 370 15.14 5.56 -30.24
N ALA A 371 16.14 5.72 -31.11
CA ALA A 371 16.70 4.60 -31.87
C ALA A 371 17.29 3.50 -30.97
N ALA A 372 18.02 3.86 -29.91
CA ALA A 372 18.56 2.89 -28.95
C ALA A 372 17.45 2.13 -28.21
N PHE A 373 16.40 2.83 -27.76
CA PHE A 373 15.25 2.19 -27.12
C PHE A 373 14.53 1.23 -28.07
N ILE A 374 14.24 1.66 -29.31
CA ILE A 374 13.58 0.83 -30.33
C ILE A 374 14.41 -0.43 -30.61
N LYS A 375 15.71 -0.28 -30.86
CA LYS A 375 16.60 -1.42 -31.18
C LYS A 375 16.74 -2.39 -30.02
N LYS A 376 16.85 -1.89 -28.77
CA LYS A 376 16.91 -2.75 -27.58
C LYS A 376 15.60 -3.49 -27.35
N LEU A 377 14.46 -2.84 -27.49
CA LEU A 377 13.14 -3.48 -27.43
C LEU A 377 12.97 -4.55 -28.51
N ALA A 378 13.43 -4.29 -29.74
CA ALA A 378 13.38 -5.26 -30.83
C ALA A 378 14.20 -6.51 -30.53
N ARG A 379 15.41 -6.38 -29.95
CA ARG A 379 16.19 -7.53 -29.46
C ARG A 379 15.50 -8.27 -28.33
N MET A 380 14.94 -7.55 -27.36
CA MET A 380 14.19 -8.15 -26.26
C MET A 380 12.98 -8.96 -26.75
N ALA A 381 12.32 -8.49 -27.81
CA ALA A 381 11.16 -9.16 -28.41
C ALA A 381 11.48 -10.56 -28.98
N LEU A 382 12.73 -10.84 -29.37
CA LEU A 382 13.14 -12.17 -29.87
C LEU A 382 13.02 -13.27 -28.82
N THR A 383 13.29 -12.94 -27.56
CA THR A 383 13.21 -13.86 -26.42
C THR A 383 11.89 -13.75 -25.65
N ALA A 384 11.02 -12.82 -26.05
CA ALA A 384 9.81 -12.51 -25.33
C ALA A 384 8.71 -13.57 -25.56
N PRO A 385 7.83 -13.80 -24.57
CA PRO A 385 6.62 -14.58 -24.80
C PRO A 385 5.73 -13.89 -25.85
N PRO A 386 4.87 -14.61 -26.61
CA PRO A 386 4.06 -14.05 -27.69
C PRO A 386 3.14 -12.92 -27.24
N SER A 387 2.63 -12.93 -26.00
CA SER A 387 1.83 -11.82 -25.49
C SER A 387 2.65 -10.53 -25.33
N ALA A 388 3.86 -10.64 -24.77
CA ALA A 388 4.78 -9.51 -24.65
C ALA A 388 5.36 -9.09 -26.01
N ALA A 389 5.63 -10.03 -26.91
CA ALA A 389 6.09 -9.72 -28.26
C ALA A 389 5.05 -8.88 -29.02
N LEU A 390 3.76 -9.19 -28.90
CA LEU A 390 2.68 -8.36 -29.46
C LEU A 390 2.70 -6.94 -28.90
N LEU A 391 2.83 -6.80 -27.58
CA LEU A 391 2.93 -5.51 -26.91
C LEU A 391 4.14 -4.71 -27.40
N VAL A 392 5.31 -5.33 -27.47
CA VAL A 392 6.56 -4.68 -27.88
C VAL A 392 6.53 -4.27 -29.35
N ILE A 393 5.98 -5.11 -30.24
CA ILE A 393 5.83 -4.76 -31.67
C ILE A 393 4.94 -3.51 -31.82
N GLU A 394 3.78 -3.48 -31.17
CA GLU A 394 2.88 -2.32 -31.23
C GLU A 394 3.54 -1.08 -30.59
N PHE A 395 4.27 -1.25 -29.49
CA PHE A 395 5.04 -0.19 -28.86
C PHE A 395 6.09 0.40 -29.80
N ILE A 396 6.85 -0.44 -30.51
CA ILE A 396 7.84 -0.01 -31.51
C ILE A 396 7.16 0.75 -32.66
N ILE A 397 6.00 0.27 -33.12
CA ILE A 397 5.21 0.95 -34.16
C ILE A 397 4.80 2.34 -33.68
N ASN A 398 4.26 2.47 -32.47
CA ASN A 398 3.88 3.75 -31.89
C ASN A 398 5.09 4.71 -31.77
N LEU A 399 6.26 4.23 -31.35
CA LEU A 399 7.48 5.05 -31.30
C LEU A 399 7.92 5.53 -32.70
N LEU A 400 7.78 4.70 -33.73
CA LEU A 400 8.12 5.07 -35.11
C LEU A 400 7.10 6.05 -35.73
N ILE A 401 5.85 6.02 -35.27
CA ILE A 401 4.81 7.00 -35.62
C ILE A 401 5.13 8.35 -34.96
N ARG A 402 5.51 8.37 -33.68
CA ARG A 402 5.89 9.58 -32.93
C ARG A 402 7.17 10.23 -33.49
N HIS A 403 8.20 9.42 -33.72
CA HIS A 403 9.52 9.86 -34.16
C HIS A 403 9.78 9.43 -35.60
N ASN A 404 9.24 10.18 -36.56
CA ASN A 404 9.45 9.92 -37.99
C ASN A 404 10.93 9.89 -38.39
N THR A 405 11.81 10.56 -37.65
CA THR A 405 13.25 10.51 -37.88
C THR A 405 13.82 9.11 -37.71
N CYS A 406 13.24 8.25 -36.86
CA CYS A 406 13.71 6.88 -36.65
C CYS A 406 13.30 5.89 -37.76
N ARG A 407 12.58 6.33 -38.80
CA ARG A 407 12.15 5.46 -39.91
C ARG A 407 13.32 4.87 -40.72
N PHE A 408 14.50 5.48 -40.65
CA PHE A 408 15.72 4.90 -41.26
C PHE A 408 16.07 3.51 -40.71
N LEU A 409 15.55 3.14 -39.53
CA LEU A 409 15.74 1.80 -38.96
C LEU A 409 15.00 0.69 -39.73
N ILE A 410 13.93 1.05 -40.45
CA ILE A 410 13.16 0.13 -41.30
C ILE A 410 13.76 0.09 -42.71
N HIS A 411 14.04 1.26 -43.28
CA HIS A 411 14.51 1.38 -44.66
C HIS A 411 15.70 2.33 -44.73
N ARG A 412 16.79 1.87 -45.34
CA ARG A 412 17.98 2.67 -45.64
C ARG A 412 18.23 2.66 -47.13
N ASP A 413 18.39 3.85 -47.70
CA ASP A 413 18.72 4.02 -49.12
C ASP A 413 20.18 3.63 -49.41
N THR A 414 21.07 3.80 -48.42
CA THR A 414 22.48 3.39 -48.49
C THR A 414 22.67 2.02 -47.85
N CYS A 415 23.00 1.01 -48.66
CA CYS A 415 23.38 -0.31 -48.17
C CYS A 415 24.72 -0.18 -47.40
N CYS A 416 24.67 -0.22 -46.07
CA CYS A 416 25.88 -0.38 -45.27
C CYS A 416 26.40 -1.82 -45.43
N ASP A 417 27.72 -2.02 -45.39
CA ASP A 417 28.36 -3.33 -45.50
C ASP A 417 27.60 -4.42 -44.73
N GLU A 418 27.10 -5.44 -45.43
CA GLU A 418 26.18 -6.47 -44.93
C GLU A 418 26.76 -7.39 -43.84
N GLN A 419 28.02 -7.19 -43.46
CA GLN A 419 28.82 -8.16 -42.72
C GLN A 419 28.63 -8.08 -41.20
N THR A 420 28.38 -6.91 -40.61
CA THR A 420 28.25 -6.76 -39.13
C THR A 420 27.30 -5.64 -38.70
N ASP A 421 26.35 -5.96 -37.81
CA ASP A 421 25.49 -4.96 -37.14
C ASP A 421 26.33 -4.14 -36.14
N PRO A 422 26.45 -2.80 -36.28
CA PRO A 422 27.27 -1.96 -35.41
C PRO A 422 26.70 -1.76 -34.00
N PHE A 423 25.46 -2.20 -33.73
CA PHE A 423 24.78 -1.94 -32.46
C PHE A 423 25.40 -2.72 -31.27
N LEU A 424 25.76 -1.97 -30.22
CA LEU A 424 26.33 -2.49 -28.98
C LEU A 424 25.26 -2.53 -27.86
N PRO A 425 24.72 -3.71 -27.52
CA PRO A 425 23.58 -3.81 -26.59
C PRO A 425 23.95 -3.56 -25.12
N LEU A 426 25.19 -3.86 -24.73
CA LEU A 426 25.68 -3.75 -23.34
C LEU A 426 26.23 -2.36 -23.00
N GLN A 427 26.32 -1.46 -23.98
CA GLN A 427 26.81 -0.11 -23.76
C GLN A 427 25.78 0.70 -22.97
N ALA A 428 26.17 1.31 -21.85
CA ALA A 428 25.30 2.14 -21.02
C ALA A 428 25.07 3.53 -21.62
N ASP A 429 26.09 4.08 -22.28
CA ASP A 429 26.03 5.38 -22.95
C ASP A 429 25.22 5.27 -24.26
N LEU A 430 24.01 5.85 -24.25
CA LEU A 430 23.09 5.85 -25.40
C LEU A 430 23.71 6.43 -26.69
N SER A 431 24.60 7.42 -26.57
CA SER A 431 25.30 8.01 -27.72
C SER A 431 26.30 7.05 -28.37
N LYS A 432 26.88 6.12 -27.58
CA LYS A 432 27.89 5.16 -28.05
C LYS A 432 27.28 3.81 -28.45
N CYS A 433 25.99 3.58 -28.21
CA CYS A 433 25.30 2.34 -28.60
C CYS A 433 25.27 2.12 -30.13
N ARG A 434 25.49 3.16 -30.94
CA ARG A 434 25.44 3.12 -32.42
C ARG A 434 24.14 2.52 -32.98
N ALA A 435 23.03 2.65 -32.24
CA ALA A 435 21.72 2.14 -32.67
C ALA A 435 21.21 2.86 -33.92
N ALA A 436 21.51 4.14 -34.07
CA ALA A 436 21.18 4.91 -35.26
C ALA A 436 21.91 4.43 -36.52
N GLU A 437 22.95 3.61 -36.40
CA GLU A 437 23.69 3.02 -37.50
C GLU A 437 23.25 1.57 -37.81
N SER A 438 22.31 1.03 -37.02
CA SER A 438 21.74 -0.31 -37.16
C SER A 438 20.39 -0.33 -37.88
N SER A 439 19.89 -1.54 -38.17
CA SER A 439 18.58 -1.80 -38.78
C SER A 439 17.77 -2.81 -37.96
N LEU A 440 16.44 -2.89 -38.15
CA LEU A 440 15.53 -3.74 -37.35
C LEU A 440 15.34 -5.15 -37.92
N TRP A 441 16.42 -5.92 -38.04
CA TRP A 441 16.34 -7.33 -38.48
C TRP A 441 15.57 -8.21 -37.50
N GLU A 442 15.51 -7.84 -36.23
CA GLU A 442 14.80 -8.60 -35.20
C GLU A 442 13.29 -8.67 -35.49
N ILE A 443 12.68 -7.56 -35.91
CA ILE A 443 11.25 -7.57 -36.29
C ILE A 443 11.04 -8.33 -37.60
N LYS A 444 12.00 -8.24 -38.55
CA LYS A 444 11.95 -9.02 -39.79
C LYS A 444 11.92 -10.53 -39.50
N THR A 445 12.67 -10.99 -38.51
CA THR A 445 12.65 -12.38 -38.04
C THR A 445 11.31 -12.75 -37.41
N LEU A 446 10.73 -11.86 -36.59
CA LEU A 446 9.41 -12.08 -35.96
C LEU A 446 8.25 -12.20 -36.96
N GLN A 447 8.41 -11.77 -38.21
CA GLN A 447 7.41 -12.01 -39.27
C GLN A 447 7.18 -13.49 -39.58
N LYS A 448 8.14 -14.37 -39.23
CA LYS A 448 8.05 -15.84 -39.37
C LYS A 448 7.79 -16.53 -38.02
N HIS A 449 7.21 -15.82 -37.06
CA HIS A 449 6.90 -16.38 -35.75
C HIS A 449 5.77 -17.44 -35.83
N TRP A 450 5.85 -18.47 -34.97
CA TRP A 450 4.90 -19.59 -34.95
C TRP A 450 3.45 -19.15 -34.67
N HIS A 451 3.28 -18.12 -33.84
CA HIS A 451 1.97 -17.54 -33.55
C HIS A 451 1.56 -16.53 -34.63
N HIS A 452 0.45 -16.82 -35.33
CA HIS A 452 -0.01 -16.05 -36.50
C HIS A 452 -0.23 -14.55 -36.22
N ARG A 453 -0.73 -14.17 -35.04
CA ARG A 453 -0.96 -12.74 -34.73
C ARG A 453 0.36 -11.99 -34.65
N VAL A 454 1.39 -12.57 -34.02
CA VAL A 454 2.70 -11.94 -33.90
C VAL A 454 3.30 -11.71 -35.29
N ALA A 455 3.22 -12.74 -36.15
CA ALA A 455 3.68 -12.64 -37.54
C ALA A 455 2.92 -11.57 -38.33
N THR A 456 1.60 -11.45 -38.14
CA THR A 456 0.77 -10.46 -38.83
C THR A 456 1.09 -9.04 -38.36
N GLU A 457 1.24 -8.84 -37.06
CA GLU A 457 1.60 -7.53 -36.50
C GLU A 457 3.02 -7.10 -36.88
N ALA A 458 3.98 -8.03 -36.88
CA ALA A 458 5.34 -7.75 -37.36
C ALA A 458 5.38 -7.35 -38.84
N LYS A 459 4.47 -7.88 -39.67
CA LYS A 459 4.33 -7.49 -41.09
C LYS A 459 3.73 -6.10 -41.27
N ARG A 460 3.00 -5.57 -40.27
CA ARG A 460 2.43 -4.21 -40.32
C ARG A 460 3.52 -3.15 -40.49
N ILE A 461 4.73 -3.40 -39.99
CA ILE A 461 5.88 -2.50 -40.14
C ILE A 461 6.28 -2.28 -41.61
N GLU A 462 6.04 -3.24 -42.50
CA GLU A 462 6.34 -3.11 -43.93
C GLU A 462 5.27 -2.33 -44.70
N GLN A 463 4.08 -2.20 -44.11
CA GLN A 463 3.00 -1.42 -44.68
C GLN A 463 3.18 0.06 -44.35
N VAL A 464 2.47 0.94 -45.06
CA VAL A 464 2.46 2.37 -44.73
C VAL A 464 1.89 2.54 -43.33
N LEU A 465 2.73 3.01 -42.40
CA LEU A 465 2.34 3.21 -41.01
C LEU A 465 1.19 4.22 -40.90
N PRO A 466 0.19 3.97 -40.03
CA PRO A 466 -0.91 4.90 -39.82
C PRO A 466 -0.41 6.22 -39.22
N LYS A 467 -1.21 7.29 -39.38
CA LYS A 467 -0.92 8.60 -38.77
C LYS A 467 -1.28 8.68 -37.29
N VAL A 468 -2.06 7.71 -36.78
CA VAL A 468 -2.58 7.69 -35.41
C VAL A 468 -2.08 6.44 -34.71
N GLU A 469 -1.73 6.60 -33.44
CA GLU A 469 -1.24 5.53 -32.57
C GLU A 469 -2.35 4.56 -32.18
N SER A 470 -1.97 3.29 -31.97
CA SER A 470 -2.85 2.29 -31.40
C SER A 470 -2.80 2.33 -29.87
N SER A 471 -3.94 2.14 -29.21
CA SER A 471 -4.00 2.01 -27.76
C SER A 471 -3.30 0.74 -27.27
N LEU A 472 -2.41 0.85 -26.29
CA LEU A 472 -1.69 -0.28 -25.72
C LEU A 472 -2.47 -1.00 -24.60
N ASP A 473 -3.51 -0.38 -24.05
CA ASP A 473 -4.24 -0.86 -22.85
C ASP A 473 -4.70 -2.32 -22.95
N VAL A 474 -5.25 -2.70 -24.10
CA VAL A 474 -5.74 -4.07 -24.35
C VAL A 474 -4.60 -5.09 -24.38
N LEU A 475 -3.40 -4.67 -24.78
CA LEU A 475 -2.21 -5.53 -24.87
C LEU A 475 -1.48 -5.63 -23.54
N LEU A 476 -1.57 -4.60 -22.68
CA LEU A 476 -0.92 -4.57 -21.36
C LEU A 476 -1.46 -5.66 -20.41
N GLU A 477 -2.74 -6.00 -20.52
CA GLU A 477 -3.39 -7.07 -19.73
C GLU A 477 -3.24 -8.47 -20.35
N GLY A 478 -2.51 -8.59 -21.47
CA GLY A 478 -2.40 -9.81 -22.25
C GLY A 478 -1.56 -10.90 -21.57
N ASN A 479 -2.22 -11.95 -21.07
CA ASN A 479 -1.56 -13.18 -20.60
C ASN A 479 -1.75 -14.34 -21.59
N TYR A 480 -0.91 -15.38 -21.46
CA TYR A 480 -1.07 -16.63 -22.24
C TYR A 480 -2.49 -17.21 -22.13
N ASP A 481 -3.08 -17.18 -20.92
CA ASP A 481 -4.46 -17.63 -20.70
C ASP A 481 -5.46 -16.83 -21.53
N ALA A 482 -5.28 -15.51 -21.63
CA ALA A 482 -6.14 -14.66 -22.43
C ALA A 482 -5.98 -15.00 -23.93
N LEU A 483 -4.75 -15.25 -24.37
CA LEU A 483 -4.44 -15.64 -25.74
C LEU A 483 -5.11 -16.98 -26.09
N MET A 484 -4.96 -17.99 -25.24
CA MET A 484 -5.59 -19.31 -25.41
C MET A 484 -7.13 -19.24 -25.36
N LYS A 485 -7.69 -18.45 -24.45
CA LYS A 485 -9.13 -18.19 -24.39
C LYS A 485 -9.64 -17.50 -25.66
N SER A 486 -8.85 -16.60 -26.24
CA SER A 486 -9.22 -15.92 -27.49
C SER A 486 -9.28 -16.88 -28.67
N GLU A 487 -8.31 -17.81 -28.79
CA GLU A 487 -8.27 -18.79 -29.87
C GLU A 487 -9.35 -19.87 -29.71
N THR A 488 -9.58 -20.38 -28.49
CA THR A 488 -10.67 -21.33 -28.22
C THR A 488 -12.06 -20.74 -28.50
N ARG A 489 -12.28 -19.45 -28.22
CA ARG A 489 -13.51 -18.74 -28.58
C ARG A 489 -13.71 -18.65 -30.09
N LYS A 490 -12.65 -18.42 -30.87
CA LYS A 490 -12.71 -18.42 -32.34
C LYS A 490 -13.09 -19.81 -32.87
N VAL A 491 -12.52 -20.87 -32.31
CA VAL A 491 -12.87 -22.25 -32.66
C VAL A 491 -14.33 -22.57 -32.33
N LYS A 492 -14.86 -22.15 -31.18
CA LYS A 492 -16.30 -22.34 -30.85
C LYS A 492 -17.22 -21.61 -31.83
N LYS A 493 -16.85 -20.39 -32.26
CA LYS A 493 -17.58 -19.66 -33.31
C LYS A 493 -17.44 -20.35 -34.67
N ALA A 494 -16.27 -20.88 -34.99
CA ALA A 494 -16.03 -21.63 -36.23
C ALA A 494 -16.72 -23.01 -36.25
N LYS A 495 -16.93 -23.67 -35.10
CA LYS A 495 -17.74 -24.90 -35.02
C LYS A 495 -19.21 -24.69 -35.38
N SER A 496 -19.74 -23.47 -35.22
CA SER A 496 -21.07 -23.11 -35.74
C SER A 496 -21.12 -22.93 -37.27
N ARG A 497 -19.95 -22.85 -37.91
CA ARG A 497 -19.74 -22.67 -39.34
C ARG A 497 -18.72 -23.71 -39.82
N HIS A 498 -19.07 -25.01 -39.84
CA HIS A 498 -18.20 -26.15 -40.24
C HIS A 498 -16.88 -25.74 -40.92
N ALA A 499 -15.89 -25.38 -40.10
CA ALA A 499 -14.61 -24.93 -40.61
C ALA A 499 -13.80 -26.20 -40.82
N ASP A 500 -13.73 -26.66 -42.07
CA ASP A 500 -12.90 -27.79 -42.47
C ASP A 500 -11.46 -27.49 -42.08
N VAL A 501 -10.96 -28.17 -41.04
CA VAL A 501 -9.57 -28.07 -40.62
C VAL A 501 -8.76 -28.92 -41.59
N ALA A 502 -7.81 -28.31 -42.29
CA ALA A 502 -6.94 -29.03 -43.21
C ALA A 502 -6.15 -30.12 -42.47
N LEU A 503 -6.16 -31.33 -43.02
CA LEU A 503 -5.35 -32.45 -42.55
C LEU A 503 -4.11 -32.61 -43.45
N ASN A 504 -3.03 -33.13 -42.88
CA ASN A 504 -1.85 -33.48 -43.66
C ASN A 504 -2.17 -34.65 -44.61
N HIS A 505 -1.93 -34.46 -45.90
CA HIS A 505 -2.19 -35.47 -46.94
C HIS A 505 -1.22 -36.66 -46.86
N SER A 506 0.03 -36.42 -46.45
CA SER A 506 1.04 -37.46 -46.26
C SER A 506 0.98 -38.01 -44.83
N THR A 507 0.54 -39.26 -44.67
CA THR A 507 0.66 -39.98 -43.40
C THR A 507 2.08 -40.55 -43.25
N PRO A 508 2.78 -40.30 -42.13
CA PRO A 508 4.06 -40.94 -41.89
C PRO A 508 3.87 -42.46 -41.76
N SER A 509 4.72 -43.24 -42.43
CA SER A 509 4.64 -44.71 -42.43
C SER A 509 4.91 -45.33 -41.05
N LYS A 510 5.62 -44.60 -40.18
CA LYS A 510 5.93 -44.97 -38.80
C LYS A 510 5.89 -43.72 -37.92
N LEU A 511 5.21 -43.77 -36.77
CA LEU A 511 5.03 -42.62 -35.88
C LEU A 511 6.16 -42.48 -34.84
N PHE A 512 6.76 -43.61 -34.43
CA PHE A 512 7.80 -43.69 -33.38
C PHE A 512 9.12 -44.29 -33.88
N LYS A 513 9.27 -44.50 -35.19
CA LYS A 513 10.55 -44.83 -35.83
C LYS A 513 10.92 -43.66 -36.70
N TRP A 514 11.94 -42.93 -36.29
CA TRP A 514 12.38 -41.71 -36.95
C TRP A 514 13.22 -42.10 -38.16
N GLU A 515 12.92 -41.57 -39.35
CA GLU A 515 13.78 -41.78 -40.54
C GLU A 515 15.13 -41.07 -40.42
N CYS A 516 15.22 -40.09 -39.50
CA CYS A 516 16.41 -39.33 -39.19
C CYS A 516 17.11 -39.95 -37.97
N LYS A 517 18.30 -40.55 -38.20
CA LYS A 517 19.11 -41.20 -37.16
C LYS A 517 19.38 -40.30 -35.94
N ASP A 518 19.48 -38.98 -36.16
CA ASP A 518 19.79 -38.00 -35.12
C ASP A 518 18.69 -37.88 -34.03
N LEU A 519 17.44 -38.28 -34.33
CA LEU A 519 16.33 -38.26 -33.37
C LEU A 519 16.15 -39.60 -32.64
N GLU A 520 16.61 -40.72 -33.22
CA GLU A 520 16.62 -42.03 -32.55
C GLU A 520 17.59 -42.04 -31.36
N ASP A 521 18.69 -41.30 -31.44
CA ASP A 521 19.68 -41.17 -30.36
C ASP A 521 19.19 -40.35 -29.16
N LEU A 522 18.18 -39.49 -29.35
CA LEU A 522 17.67 -38.59 -28.29
C LEU A 522 16.56 -39.22 -27.43
N TRP A 523 15.80 -40.18 -27.97
CA TRP A 523 14.67 -40.81 -27.29
C TRP A 523 14.62 -42.31 -27.58
N ILE A 524 14.88 -43.12 -26.55
CA ILE A 524 14.68 -44.57 -26.62
C ILE A 524 13.19 -44.84 -26.38
N CYS A 525 12.43 -45.04 -27.45
CA CYS A 525 11.11 -45.66 -27.35
C CYS A 525 11.31 -47.17 -27.15
N GLN A 526 11.15 -47.65 -25.91
CA GLN A 526 10.97 -49.09 -25.66
C GLN A 526 9.52 -49.45 -26.04
N ASP A 527 9.37 -50.43 -26.93
CA ASP A 527 8.08 -50.98 -27.37
C ASP A 527 7.27 -51.59 -26.22
#